data_AF-A0A396GUH8-F1
#
_entry.id   AF-A0A396GUH8-F1
#
_cell.length_a   1.000
_cell.length_b   1.000
_cell.length_c   1.000
_cell.angle_alpha   90.00
_cell.angle_beta   90.00
_cell.angle_gamma   90.00
#
_symmetry.space_group_name_H-M   'P 1'
#
loop_
_entity.id
_entity.type
_entity.pdbx_description
1 polymer ?
#
loop_
_entity_poly.entity_id
_entity_poly.type
_entity_poly.pdbx_seq_one_letter_code
_entity_poly.pdbx_strand_id
1 'polypeptide(L)'
;MNTTSGGWVGMDAMNGEIIWTTANPSNNSANGPVSVANEVVFAGSMDRLGHIYALNAKNGKIVWSYETGANVYGGMSISDGCIYVGHGYNVSLGYPRRIGGTSLFAFCV
;
A
#
# COMPACT_ATOMS: atom_id res chain seq x y z
N MET A 1 5.38 -22.70 6.92
CA MET A 1 5.23 -21.61 5.94
C MET A 1 5.20 -20.31 6.74
N ASN A 2 6.19 -19.44 6.58
CA ASN A 2 6.22 -18.18 7.31
C ASN A 2 5.32 -17.17 6.60
N THR A 3 4.26 -16.73 7.27
CA THR A 3 3.17 -15.89 6.75
C THR A 3 3.50 -14.39 6.77
N THR A 4 4.74 -14.01 6.45
CA THR A 4 5.20 -12.62 6.63
C THR A 4 4.99 -11.72 5.41
N SER A 5 4.48 -12.27 4.30
CA SER A 5 4.56 -11.63 2.98
C SER A 5 3.48 -10.60 2.66
N GLY A 6 2.48 -10.40 3.53
CA GLY A 6 1.42 -9.40 3.34
C GLY A 6 0.61 -9.53 2.04
N GLY A 7 -0.44 -8.73 1.91
CA GLY A 7 -1.26 -8.67 0.70
C GLY A 7 -2.55 -7.90 0.92
N TRP A 8 -3.33 -7.79 -0.15
CA TRP A 8 -4.62 -7.11 -0.17
C TRP A 8 -5.71 -8.07 -0.61
N VAL A 9 -6.91 -7.84 -0.10
CA VAL A 9 -8.07 -8.68 -0.33
C VAL A 9 -9.26 -7.78 -0.66
N GLY A 10 -9.97 -8.13 -1.74
CA GLY A 10 -11.30 -7.59 -2.00
C GLY A 10 -12.34 -8.58 -1.50
N MET A 11 -13.28 -8.10 -0.69
CA MET A 11 -14.36 -8.91 -0.12
C MET A 11 -15.71 -8.31 -0.49
N ASP A 12 -16.70 -9.17 -0.67
CA ASP A 12 -18.10 -8.75 -0.75
C ASP A 12 -18.55 -8.21 0.61
N ALA A 13 -19.14 -7.02 0.61
CA ALA A 13 -19.50 -6.32 1.83
C ALA A 13 -20.72 -6.92 2.56
N MET A 14 -21.55 -7.69 1.85
CA MET A 14 -22.79 -8.26 2.38
C MET A 14 -22.55 -9.61 3.07
N ASN A 15 -21.67 -10.45 2.49
CA ASN A 15 -21.46 -11.81 2.96
C ASN A 15 -20.01 -12.12 3.40
N GLY A 16 -19.06 -11.21 3.15
CA GLY A 16 -17.65 -11.40 3.52
C GLY A 16 -16.88 -12.37 2.63
N GLU A 17 -17.45 -12.81 1.50
CA GLU A 17 -16.76 -13.69 0.56
C GLU A 17 -15.60 -12.96 -0.09
N ILE A 18 -14.47 -13.66 -0.23
CA ILE A 18 -13.28 -13.14 -0.90
C ILE A 18 -13.51 -13.17 -2.41
N ILE A 19 -13.51 -11.99 -3.02
CA ILE A 19 -13.65 -11.82 -4.48
C ILE A 19 -12.29 -11.97 -5.15
N TRP A 20 -11.23 -11.39 -4.57
CA TRP A 20 -9.87 -11.50 -5.06
C TRP A 20 -8.85 -11.36 -3.93
N THR A 21 -7.66 -11.91 -4.17
CA THR A 21 -6.48 -11.74 -3.32
C THR A 21 -5.28 -11.35 -4.16
N THR A 22 -4.46 -10.44 -3.64
CA THR A 22 -3.23 -9.98 -4.29
C THR A 22 -2.12 -9.99 -3.26
N ALA A 23 -1.12 -10.84 -3.45
CA ALA A 23 0.08 -10.84 -2.62
C ALA A 23 0.85 -9.53 -2.80
N ASN A 24 1.49 -9.03 -1.74
CA ASN A 24 2.40 -7.91 -1.88
C ASN A 24 3.63 -8.34 -2.72
N PRO A 25 3.85 -7.75 -3.91
CA PRO A 25 4.97 -8.14 -4.78
C PRO A 25 6.35 -7.95 -4.13
N SER A 26 6.48 -7.02 -3.19
CA SER A 26 7.72 -6.82 -2.42
C SER A 26 7.98 -7.89 -1.36
N ASN A 27 7.12 -8.91 -1.25
CA ASN A 27 7.24 -10.02 -0.29
C ASN A 27 7.43 -9.53 1.16
N ASN A 28 6.62 -8.54 1.55
CA ASN A 28 6.70 -7.90 2.86
C ASN A 28 5.31 -7.53 3.37
N SER A 29 5.20 -7.18 4.65
CA SER A 29 3.94 -6.76 5.25
C SER A 29 3.30 -5.56 4.54
N ALA A 30 1.98 -5.56 4.49
CA ALA A 30 1.14 -4.51 3.93
C ALA A 30 0.18 -4.05 5.04
N ASN A 31 0.73 -3.34 6.02
CA ASN A 31 0.01 -3.01 7.26
C ASN A 31 -0.83 -1.73 7.15
N GLY A 32 -0.54 -0.90 6.16
CA GLY A 32 -1.21 0.38 5.99
C GLY A 32 -2.64 0.22 5.46
N PRO A 33 -3.55 1.15 5.79
CA PRO A 33 -4.88 1.15 5.21
C PRO A 33 -4.81 1.38 3.70
N VAL A 34 -5.80 0.84 2.98
CA VAL A 34 -5.98 1.08 1.55
C VAL A 34 -6.93 2.25 1.31
N SER A 35 -6.74 2.94 0.18
CA SER A 35 -7.62 4.04 -0.25
C SER A 35 -8.19 3.72 -1.62
N VAL A 36 -9.45 4.05 -1.88
CA VAL A 36 -10.12 3.69 -3.13
C VAL A 36 -10.70 4.93 -3.80
N ALA A 37 -10.39 5.12 -5.09
CA ALA A 37 -11.03 6.13 -5.93
C ALA A 37 -11.07 5.64 -7.38
N ASN A 38 -12.14 5.97 -8.12
CA ASN A 38 -12.28 5.66 -9.55
C ASN A 38 -11.97 4.18 -9.91
N GLU A 39 -12.49 3.24 -9.11
CA GLU A 39 -12.25 1.80 -9.27
C GLU A 39 -10.77 1.36 -9.14
N VAL A 40 -9.94 2.18 -8.50
CA VAL A 40 -8.53 1.89 -8.20
C VAL A 40 -8.33 1.87 -6.69
N VAL A 41 -7.72 0.78 -6.21
CA VAL A 41 -7.28 0.61 -4.82
C VAL A 41 -5.80 1.00 -4.75
N PHE A 42 -5.48 1.99 -3.93
CA PHE A 42 -4.12 2.38 -3.65
C PHE A 42 -3.67 1.76 -2.34
N ALA A 43 -2.48 1.16 -2.35
CA ALA A 43 -1.95 0.44 -1.22
C ALA A 43 -0.43 0.62 -1.06
N GLY A 44 0.05 0.65 0.18
CA GLY A 44 1.47 0.76 0.52
C GLY A 44 2.08 -0.52 1.06
N SER A 45 3.37 -0.71 0.82
CA SER A 45 4.18 -1.79 1.33
C SER A 45 5.17 -1.30 2.39
N MET A 46 5.42 -2.14 3.40
CA MET A 46 6.44 -1.92 4.44
C MET A 46 7.83 -2.41 4.04
N ASP A 47 8.01 -2.78 2.77
CA ASP A 47 9.33 -3.04 2.23
C ASP A 47 10.24 -1.80 2.31
N ARG A 48 11.55 -2.03 2.22
CA ARG A 48 12.53 -0.98 2.46
C ARG A 48 12.54 0.10 1.39
N LEU A 49 12.10 -0.21 0.17
CA LEU A 49 12.00 0.74 -0.92
C LEU A 49 10.64 1.46 -0.92
N GLY A 50 9.70 1.03 -0.09
CA GLY A 50 8.42 1.70 0.10
C GLY A 50 7.57 1.67 -1.16
N HIS A 51 7.36 0.47 -1.70
CA HIS A 51 6.53 0.35 -2.88
C HIS A 51 5.10 0.76 -2.55
N ILE A 52 4.51 1.55 -3.44
CA ILE A 52 3.08 1.78 -3.51
C ILE A 52 2.54 1.13 -4.76
N TYR A 53 1.30 0.65 -4.67
CA TYR A 53 0.63 -0.09 -5.72
C TYR A 53 -0.76 0.50 -5.94
N ALA A 54 -1.16 0.56 -7.21
CA ALA A 54 -2.52 0.79 -7.62
C ALA A 54 -3.07 -0.51 -8.19
N LEU A 55 -4.17 -1.00 -7.65
CA LEU A 55 -4.84 -2.24 -8.05
C LEU A 55 -6.20 -1.90 -8.64
N ASN A 56 -6.62 -2.63 -9.67
CA ASN A 56 -7.98 -2.59 -10.14
C ASN A 56 -8.92 -3.17 -9.07
N ALA A 57 -9.92 -2.39 -8.63
CA ALA A 57 -10.79 -2.77 -7.52
C ALA A 57 -11.66 -3.99 -7.81
N LYS A 58 -11.95 -4.29 -9.08
CA LYS A 58 -12.82 -5.42 -9.47
C LYS A 58 -12.09 -6.76 -9.43
N ASN A 59 -10.79 -6.79 -9.69
CA ASN A 59 -10.05 -8.04 -9.89
C ASN A 59 -8.69 -8.12 -9.18
N GLY A 60 -8.29 -7.10 -8.43
CA GLY A 60 -7.04 -7.08 -7.67
C GLY A 60 -5.77 -6.98 -8.51
N LYS A 61 -5.86 -6.83 -9.84
CA LYS A 61 -4.67 -6.72 -10.70
C LYS A 61 -3.96 -5.39 -10.47
N ILE A 62 -2.65 -5.44 -10.25
CA ILE A 62 -1.82 -4.25 -10.16
C ILE A 62 -1.75 -3.59 -11.54
N VAL A 63 -2.12 -2.32 -11.61
CA VAL A 63 -2.11 -1.50 -12.83
C VAL A 63 -0.99 -0.46 -12.83
N TRP A 64 -0.47 -0.11 -11.66
CA TRP A 64 0.66 0.82 -11.51
C TRP A 64 1.39 0.56 -10.20
N SER A 65 2.69 0.89 -10.16
CA SER A 65 3.51 0.84 -8.96
C SER A 65 4.59 1.90 -8.97
N TYR A 66 5.02 2.34 -7.79
CA TYR A 66 6.11 3.29 -7.65
C TYR A 66 6.92 3.03 -6.38
N GLU A 67 8.22 3.27 -6.45
CA GLU A 67 9.15 3.14 -5.33
C GLU A 67 9.38 4.50 -4.66
N THR A 68 8.92 4.66 -3.42
CA THR A 68 9.01 5.94 -2.69
C THR A 68 10.38 6.17 -2.02
N GLY A 69 11.21 5.13 -1.90
CA GLY A 69 12.55 5.19 -1.32
C GLY A 69 12.63 4.91 0.19
N ALA A 70 11.50 4.83 0.89
CA ALA A 70 11.44 4.25 2.25
C ALA A 70 10.04 3.72 2.56
N ASN A 71 9.92 2.84 3.56
CA ASN A 71 8.68 2.15 3.91
C ASN A 71 7.44 3.05 4.02
N VAL A 72 6.32 2.53 3.53
CA VAL A 72 5.00 3.18 3.57
C VAL A 72 4.11 2.42 4.54
N TYR A 73 3.89 3.02 5.71
CA TYR A 73 2.98 2.48 6.74
C TYR A 73 1.61 3.16 6.72
N GLY A 74 1.55 4.44 6.33
CA GLY A 74 0.31 5.20 6.28
C GLY A 74 -0.55 4.85 5.07
N GLY A 75 -1.82 5.25 5.13
CA GLY A 75 -2.70 5.26 3.96
C GLY A 75 -2.40 6.42 3.03
N MET A 76 -3.02 6.39 1.85
CA MET A 76 -2.99 7.51 0.90
C MET A 76 -4.19 8.42 1.10
N SER A 77 -3.99 9.72 1.13
CA SER A 77 -5.09 10.68 1.07
C SER A 77 -5.40 11.01 -0.38
N ILE A 78 -6.68 11.19 -0.74
CA ILE A 78 -7.10 11.49 -2.10
C ILE A 78 -7.86 12.81 -2.09
N SER A 79 -7.38 13.79 -2.86
CA SER A 79 -8.04 15.09 -3.06
C SER A 79 -7.69 15.65 -4.43
N ASP A 80 -8.65 16.32 -5.07
CA ASP A 80 -8.45 17.08 -6.31
C ASP A 80 -7.74 16.29 -7.44
N GLY A 81 -8.11 15.02 -7.59
CA GLY A 81 -7.52 14.14 -8.61
C GLY A 81 -6.10 13.65 -8.29
N CYS A 82 -5.58 13.93 -7.10
CA CYS A 82 -4.26 13.50 -6.66
C CYS A 82 -4.35 12.52 -5.49
N ILE A 83 -3.41 11.57 -5.44
CA ILE A 83 -3.11 10.80 -4.23
C ILE A 83 -1.89 11.41 -3.55
N TYR A 84 -1.91 11.43 -2.21
CA TYR A 84 -0.84 11.95 -1.37
C TYR A 84 -0.35 10.85 -0.44
N VAL A 85 0.96 10.64 -0.39
CA VAL A 85 1.59 9.59 0.43
C VAL A 85 2.87 10.07 1.09
N GLY A 86 2.91 9.94 2.41
CA GLY A 86 4.13 10.10 3.19
C GLY A 86 4.83 8.75 3.36
N HIS A 87 6.16 8.79 3.40
CA HIS A 87 6.99 7.61 3.61
C HIS A 87 8.03 7.87 4.72
N GLY A 88 8.72 6.82 5.17
CA GLY A 88 9.76 6.96 6.20
C GLY A 88 9.25 6.85 7.64
N TYR A 89 8.17 6.08 7.82
CA TYR A 89 7.57 5.86 9.13
C TYR A 89 8.53 5.09 10.06
N ASN A 90 8.81 5.66 11.23
CA ASN A 90 9.64 5.04 12.27
C ASN A 90 8.75 4.52 13.41
N VAL A 91 8.42 3.23 13.40
CA VAL A 91 7.87 2.55 14.59
C VAL A 91 9.04 2.08 15.45
N SER A 92 9.26 2.72 16.59
CA SER A 92 10.20 2.25 17.62
C SER A 92 9.65 1.03 18.34
N LEU A 93 9.67 -0.13 17.65
CA LEU A 93 9.35 -1.45 18.21
C LEU A 93 10.52 -2.42 17.97
N GLY A 94 11.74 -2.02 18.36
CA GLY A 94 12.92 -2.90 18.33
C GLY A 94 13.52 -3.21 16.95
N TYR A 95 13.02 -2.59 15.88
CA TYR A 95 13.63 -2.71 14.54
C TYR A 95 14.75 -1.67 14.36
N PRO A 96 15.93 -2.06 13.81
CA PRO A 96 17.03 -1.13 13.59
C PRO A 96 16.58 0.03 12.69
N ARG A 97 17.03 1.25 13.04
CA ARG A 97 16.69 2.53 12.38
C ARG A 97 16.58 2.35 10.86
N ARG A 98 15.38 2.54 10.32
CA ARG A 98 15.11 2.47 8.88
C ARG A 98 15.09 3.88 8.29
N ILE A 99 15.49 3.93 7.03
CA ILE A 99 15.79 5.12 6.22
C ILE A 99 14.74 6.21 6.47
N GLY A 100 15.20 7.38 6.91
CA GLY A 100 14.37 8.53 7.26
C GLY A 100 13.75 9.19 6.04
N GLY A 101 12.73 8.55 5.47
CA GLY A 101 11.85 9.23 4.52
C GLY A 101 11.21 10.44 5.21
N THR A 102 11.34 11.61 4.60
CA THR A 102 10.76 12.87 5.09
C THR A 102 9.97 13.57 4.00
N SER A 103 9.77 12.91 2.86
CA SER A 103 9.08 13.50 1.71
C SER A 103 7.62 13.05 1.65
N LEU A 104 6.79 13.99 1.20
CA LEU A 104 5.42 13.75 0.76
C LEU A 104 5.43 13.65 -0.76
N PHE A 105 4.86 12.58 -1.29
CA PHE A 105 4.63 12.43 -2.73
C PHE A 105 3.20 12.79 -3.08
N ALA A 106 3.02 13.36 -4.27
CA ALA A 106 1.72 13.58 -4.88
C ALA A 106 1.74 13.00 -6.31
N PHE A 107 0.74 12.19 -6.65
CA PHE A 107 0.54 11.68 -8.01
C PHE A 107 -0.85 12.07 -8.47
N CYS A 108 -0.92 12.85 -9.54
CA CYS A 108 -2.15 13.44 -10.07
C CYS A 108 -2.42 12.93 -11.48
N VAL A 109 -3.69 12.99 -11.90
CA VAL A 109 -4.12 12.77 -13.29
C VAL A 109 -4.23 14.07 -14.06
#